data_AF-A0A383DYH5-F1
#
_entry.id   AF-A0A383DYH5-F1
#
_cell.length_a   1.000
_cell.length_b   1.000
_cell.length_c   1.000
_cell.angle_alpha   90.00
_cell.angle_beta   90.00
_cell.angle_gamma   90.00
#
_symmetry.space_group_name_H-M   'P 1'
#
loop_
_entity.id
_entity.type
_entity.pdbx_description
1 polymer ?
#
loop_
_entity_poly.entity_id
_entity_poly.type
_entity_poly.pdbx_seq_one_letter_code
_entity_poly.pdbx_strand_id
1 'polypeptide(L)'
;MDLLVFGSLMMAQTKMLKIALVIKNHGVLDNGAKAGQTGKFGNAIVTQPKQAVTVPATKSLDSITNQMSLGGWFRIDKPSDTGHRRNGAYLLEDQSGGGKNPDGWVFAVWTDVGSIGLAWGEKKVTPEVWTHIVGTYDGKKI
;
A
#
# COMPACT_ATOMS: atom_id res chain seq x y z
N MET A 1 -17.72 -0.49 7.45
CA MET A 1 -16.63 -1.16 6.71
C MET A 1 -16.32 -0.28 5.52
N ASP A 2 -15.35 0.61 5.67
CA ASP A 2 -14.98 1.54 4.60
C ASP A 2 -13.83 0.90 3.82
N LEU A 3 -14.13 0.46 2.61
CA LEU A 3 -13.20 -0.23 1.72
C LEU A 3 -12.40 0.82 0.93
N LEU A 4 -11.12 1.00 1.26
CA LEU A 4 -10.18 1.76 0.44
C LEU A 4 -9.60 0.84 -0.64
N VAL A 5 -10.14 0.91 -1.85
CA VAL A 5 -9.59 0.24 -3.04
C VAL A 5 -8.79 1.26 -3.86
N PHE A 6 -7.47 1.07 -3.96
CA PHE A 6 -6.67 1.73 -4.99
C PHE A 6 -6.68 0.86 -6.25
N GLY A 7 -7.66 1.09 -7.12
CA GLY A 7 -7.79 0.42 -8.41
C GLY A 7 -7.39 1.33 -9.57
N SER A 8 -6.41 0.92 -10.35
CA SER A 8 -6.10 1.54 -11.65
C SER A 8 -7.15 1.14 -12.69
N LEU A 9 -7.56 2.12 -13.49
CA LEU A 9 -8.60 2.05 -14.52
C LEU A 9 -8.05 1.46 -15.83
N MET A 10 -8.72 0.46 -16.40
CA MET A 10 -8.75 0.23 -17.86
C MET A 10 -10.17 -0.11 -18.30
N MET A 11 -10.67 0.65 -19.28
CA MET A 11 -12.01 0.51 -19.86
C MET A 11 -11.98 -0.44 -21.06
N ALA A 12 -12.86 -1.44 -21.05
CA ALA A 12 -13.46 -2.01 -22.26
C ALA A 12 -14.86 -2.56 -21.93
N GLN A 13 -15.87 -2.00 -22.61
CA GLN A 13 -17.24 -2.50 -22.79
C GLN A 13 -18.27 -2.44 -21.62
N THR A 14 -19.14 -1.43 -21.73
CA THR A 14 -20.62 -1.46 -21.60
C THR A 14 -21.37 -1.68 -20.28
N LYS A 15 -20.73 -1.60 -19.10
CA LYS A 15 -21.46 -1.28 -17.85
C LYS A 15 -20.65 -0.32 -16.98
N MET A 16 -21.09 0.93 -16.86
CA MET A 16 -20.50 1.90 -15.93
C MET A 16 -20.77 1.47 -14.49
N LEU A 17 -19.76 0.92 -13.82
CA LEU A 17 -19.70 0.92 -12.36
C LEU A 17 -18.92 2.16 -11.93
N LYS A 18 -19.61 3.20 -11.49
CA LYS A 18 -19.00 4.40 -10.91
C LYS A 18 -18.67 4.13 -9.45
N ILE A 19 -17.43 3.76 -9.15
CA ILE A 19 -16.91 3.84 -7.79
C ILE A 19 -16.17 5.17 -7.67
N ALA A 20 -16.86 6.18 -7.14
CA ALA A 20 -16.23 7.41 -6.69
C ALA A 20 -15.89 7.23 -5.21
N LEU A 21 -14.60 7.14 -4.88
CA LEU A 21 -14.17 7.51 -3.54
C LEU A 21 -14.56 9.00 -3.38
N VAL A 22 -15.52 9.29 -2.50
CA VAL A 22 -15.99 10.68 -2.19
C VAL A 22 -14.85 11.52 -1.56
N ILE A 23 -13.72 10.87 -1.27
CA ILE A 23 -12.53 11.44 -0.69
C ILE A 23 -11.62 11.97 -1.81
N LYS A 24 -11.52 13.31 -1.93
CA LYS A 24 -10.59 13.99 -2.83
C LYS A 24 -9.15 13.91 -2.33
N ASN A 25 -8.65 12.71 -2.06
CA ASN A 25 -7.24 12.49 -1.72
C ASN A 25 -6.50 12.09 -3.00
N HIS A 26 -5.66 12.99 -3.52
CA HIS A 26 -4.79 12.69 -4.65
C HIS A 26 -3.32 12.75 -4.21
N GLY A 27 -2.53 11.78 -4.67
CA GLY A 27 -1.09 11.80 -4.49
C GLY A 27 -0.39 12.67 -5.52
N VAL A 28 0.76 13.23 -5.16
CA VAL A 28 1.68 13.91 -6.05
C VAL A 28 2.86 12.98 -6.32
N LEU A 29 3.30 12.90 -7.58
CA LEU A 29 4.52 12.19 -7.94
C LEU A 29 5.73 13.06 -7.56
N ASP A 30 6.57 12.55 -6.67
CA ASP A 30 7.74 13.27 -6.20
C ASP A 30 9.03 12.66 -6.77
N ASN A 31 10.03 13.53 -6.98
CA ASN A 31 11.42 13.17 -7.28
C ASN A 31 11.60 12.20 -8.46
N GLY A 32 10.68 12.22 -9.43
CA GLY A 32 10.77 11.40 -10.65
C GLY A 32 10.05 10.04 -10.58
N ALA A 33 9.18 9.82 -9.60
CA ALA A 33 8.23 8.71 -9.64
C ALA A 33 7.40 8.76 -10.95
N LYS A 34 7.15 7.60 -11.57
CA LYS A 34 6.53 7.52 -12.90
C LYS A 34 5.15 6.88 -12.81
N ALA A 35 4.12 7.59 -13.22
CA ALA A 35 2.80 7.01 -13.47
C ALA A 35 2.69 6.48 -14.91
N GLY A 36 1.59 5.77 -15.20
CA GLY A 36 1.28 5.32 -16.57
C GLY A 36 2.14 4.17 -17.08
N GLN A 37 2.89 3.51 -16.20
CA GLN A 37 3.72 2.36 -16.59
C GLN A 37 2.85 1.10 -16.72
N THR A 38 3.27 0.09 -17.48
CA THR A 38 2.48 -1.14 -17.59
C THR A 38 2.41 -1.88 -16.24
N GLY A 39 1.20 -2.01 -15.71
CA GLY A 39 0.87 -2.72 -14.49
C GLY A 39 0.29 -4.12 -14.74
N LYS A 40 -0.11 -4.82 -13.67
CA LYS A 40 -0.73 -6.15 -13.76
C LYS A 40 -2.06 -6.15 -14.53
N PHE A 41 -2.89 -5.14 -14.30
CA PHE A 41 -4.24 -5.01 -14.87
C PHE A 41 -4.56 -3.59 -15.37
N GLY A 42 -3.56 -2.84 -15.81
CA GLY A 42 -3.73 -1.40 -15.94
C GLY A 42 -2.43 -0.65 -16.05
N ASN A 43 -2.52 0.66 -15.84
CA ASN A 43 -1.38 1.48 -15.52
C ASN A 43 -0.93 1.22 -14.07
N ALA A 44 0.36 1.28 -13.82
CA ALA A 44 1.01 1.24 -12.52
C ALA A 44 1.79 2.53 -12.28
N ILE A 45 2.15 2.73 -11.01
CA ILE A 45 3.10 3.73 -10.58
C ILE A 45 4.40 3.01 -10.24
N VAL A 46 5.52 3.55 -10.72
CA VAL A 46 6.86 3.06 -10.40
C VAL A 46 7.52 4.06 -9.47
N THR A 47 7.91 3.56 -8.30
CA THR A 47 8.65 4.26 -7.25
C THR A 47 10.04 3.66 -7.10
N GLN A 48 10.96 4.42 -6.52
CA GLN A 48 12.33 4.00 -6.18
C GLN A 48 12.70 4.60 -4.82
N PRO A 49 13.80 4.19 -4.18
CA PRO A 49 14.29 4.91 -3.01
C PRO A 49 14.38 6.42 -3.30
N LYS A 50 13.74 7.23 -2.44
CA LYS A 50 13.59 8.70 -2.56
C LYS A 50 12.65 9.20 -3.68
N GLN A 51 12.04 8.32 -4.47
CA GLN A 51 11.03 8.64 -5.49
C GLN A 51 9.69 8.03 -5.09
N ALA A 52 8.74 8.85 -4.67
CA ALA A 52 7.51 8.38 -4.02
C ALA A 52 6.26 9.03 -4.61
N VAL A 53 5.11 8.48 -4.23
CA VAL A 53 3.84 9.17 -4.32
C VAL A 53 3.55 9.74 -2.94
N THR A 54 3.51 11.06 -2.79
CA THR A 54 3.10 11.68 -1.52
C THR A 54 1.62 12.01 -1.58
N VAL A 55 0.86 11.43 -0.67
CA VAL A 55 -0.53 11.80 -0.43
C VAL A 55 -0.54 12.79 0.73
N PRO A 56 -1.05 14.03 0.54
CA PRO A 56 -1.20 14.97 1.64
C PRO A 56 -2.03 14.38 2.78
N ALA A 57 -1.66 14.69 4.02
CA ALA A 57 -2.46 14.32 5.17
C ALA A 57 -3.83 15.01 5.07
N THR A 58 -4.90 14.24 5.27
CA THR A 58 -6.27 14.75 5.27
C THR A 58 -7.05 14.13 6.41
N LYS A 59 -8.03 14.87 6.94
CA LYS A 59 -8.89 14.41 8.04
C LYS A 59 -9.51 13.03 7.80
N SER A 60 -9.83 12.72 6.54
CA SER A 60 -10.39 11.43 6.14
C SER A 60 -9.42 10.25 6.25
N LEU A 61 -8.12 10.47 6.06
CA LEU A 61 -7.09 9.45 6.31
C LEU A 61 -6.78 9.36 7.81
N ASP A 62 -6.91 10.47 8.53
CA ASP A 62 -6.70 10.56 9.98
C ASP A 62 -7.82 9.86 10.76
N SER A 63 -9.04 9.78 10.20
CA SER A 63 -10.19 9.14 10.85
C SER A 63 -10.14 7.60 10.85
N ILE A 64 -9.18 6.98 10.17
CA ILE A 64 -9.04 5.52 10.13
C ILE A 64 -8.28 5.06 11.39
N THR A 65 -9.01 4.83 12.48
CA THR A 65 -8.42 4.49 13.79
C THR A 65 -8.78 3.10 14.29
N ASN A 66 -9.97 2.59 13.93
CA ASN A 66 -10.50 1.38 14.54
C ASN A 66 -10.17 0.12 13.76
N GLN A 67 -10.28 0.13 12.44
CA GLN A 67 -10.07 -1.06 11.59
C GLN A 67 -9.53 -0.58 10.25
N MET A 68 -8.68 -1.38 9.61
CA MET A 68 -8.20 -1.05 8.28
C MET A 68 -7.88 -2.28 7.46
N SER A 69 -7.97 -2.12 6.14
CA SER A 69 -7.36 -3.01 5.18
C SER A 69 -6.56 -2.16 4.21
N LEU A 70 -5.30 -2.53 4.00
CA LEU A 70 -4.42 -1.88 3.05
C LEU A 70 -3.88 -2.96 2.13
N GLY A 71 -4.05 -2.79 0.82
CA GLY A 71 -3.59 -3.79 -0.12
C GLY A 71 -3.63 -3.35 -1.57
N GLY A 72 -2.99 -4.15 -2.41
CA GLY A 72 -2.85 -3.89 -3.84
C GLY A 72 -1.95 -4.91 -4.52
N TRP A 73 -1.71 -4.68 -5.81
CA TRP A 73 -0.75 -5.43 -6.60
C TRP A 73 0.62 -4.75 -6.56
N PHE A 74 1.62 -5.50 -6.14
CA PHE A 74 3.00 -5.03 -6.02
C PHE A 74 3.92 -5.88 -6.89
N ARG A 75 4.94 -5.25 -7.47
CA ARG A 75 6.06 -5.94 -8.13
C ARG A 75 7.35 -5.30 -7.64
N ILE A 76 8.26 -6.13 -7.15
CA ILE A 76 9.54 -5.69 -6.60
C ILE A 76 10.63 -6.12 -7.58
N ASP A 77 11.20 -5.15 -8.29
CA ASP A 77 12.20 -5.40 -9.34
C ASP A 77 13.64 -5.39 -8.80
N LYS A 78 13.84 -4.84 -7.60
CA LYS A 78 15.14 -4.73 -6.92
C LYS A 78 14.93 -4.85 -5.40
N PRO A 79 15.95 -5.31 -4.65
CA PRO A 79 15.87 -5.32 -3.19
C PRO A 79 15.42 -3.98 -2.63
N SER A 80 14.41 -4.01 -1.77
CA SER A 80 13.77 -2.84 -1.23
C SER A 80 13.39 -3.08 0.24
N ASP A 81 13.15 -1.98 0.94
CA ASP A 81 12.64 -1.91 2.30
C ASP A 81 11.69 -0.70 2.32
N THR A 82 10.69 -0.76 1.45
CA THR A 82 9.76 0.34 1.23
C THR A 82 8.35 -0.13 0.92
N GLY A 83 7.38 0.72 1.24
CA GLY A 83 6.03 0.41 0.86
C GLY A 83 5.06 1.51 1.21
N HIS A 84 3.79 1.15 1.25
CA HIS A 84 2.71 2.07 1.56
C HIS A 84 2.73 2.37 3.05
N ARG A 85 3.00 3.62 3.41
CA ARG A 85 3.13 4.00 4.81
C ARG A 85 2.55 5.37 5.09
N ARG A 86 2.11 5.52 6.33
CA ARG A 86 1.91 6.79 7.01
C ARG A 86 2.66 6.70 8.33
N ASN A 87 3.77 7.43 8.44
CA ASN A 87 4.61 7.39 9.64
C ASN A 87 3.79 7.72 10.89
N GLY A 88 3.91 6.86 11.91
CA GLY A 88 3.16 6.97 13.16
C GLY A 88 1.71 6.50 13.09
N ALA A 89 1.28 5.86 12.00
CA ALA A 89 -0.08 5.32 11.86
C ALA A 89 -0.09 3.87 11.32
N TYR A 90 0.47 3.64 10.13
CA TYR A 90 0.51 2.31 9.52
C TYR A 90 1.64 2.15 8.51
N LEU A 91 2.02 0.89 8.24
CA LEU A 91 2.94 0.52 7.18
C LEU A 91 2.51 -0.81 6.55
N LEU A 92 2.68 -0.95 5.24
CA LEU A 92 2.70 -2.21 4.50
C LEU A 92 3.92 -2.17 3.58
N GLU A 93 4.95 -2.95 3.92
CA GLU A 93 6.31 -2.79 3.41
C GLU A 93 6.92 -4.14 3.04
N ASP A 94 7.68 -4.15 1.94
CA ASP A 94 8.52 -5.29 1.56
C ASP A 94 9.76 -5.36 2.46
N GLN A 95 10.38 -6.52 2.58
CA GLN A 95 11.49 -6.71 3.51
C GLN A 95 12.77 -7.06 2.78
N SER A 96 13.80 -6.25 3.01
CA SER A 96 15.12 -6.49 2.47
C SER A 96 15.74 -7.79 3.02
N GLY A 97 16.77 -8.30 2.31
CA GLY A 97 17.42 -9.57 2.64
C GLY A 97 17.99 -9.69 4.07
N GLY A 98 18.24 -8.57 4.75
CA GLY A 98 18.74 -8.53 6.13
C GLY A 98 17.66 -8.38 7.21
N GLY A 99 16.39 -8.26 6.83
CA GLY A 99 15.28 -8.07 7.76
C GLY A 99 14.91 -9.34 8.53
N LYS A 100 13.96 -9.21 9.48
CA LYS A 100 13.42 -10.36 10.24
C LYS A 100 12.73 -11.40 9.33
N ASN A 101 12.17 -10.95 8.21
CA ASN A 101 11.48 -11.79 7.24
C ASN A 101 11.97 -11.47 5.82
N PRO A 102 13.19 -11.90 5.43
CA PRO A 102 13.79 -11.58 4.13
C PRO A 102 12.87 -11.94 2.96
N ASP A 103 12.76 -11.06 1.96
CA ASP A 103 11.86 -11.20 0.80
C ASP A 103 10.38 -11.37 1.18
N GLY A 104 10.02 -11.04 2.42
CA GLY A 104 8.66 -11.09 2.93
C GLY A 104 7.99 -9.73 2.91
N TRP A 105 6.87 -9.65 3.62
CA TRP A 105 6.16 -8.40 3.87
C TRP A 105 5.91 -8.24 5.35
N VAL A 106 5.79 -7.00 5.77
CA VAL A 106 5.34 -6.64 7.11
C VAL A 106 4.19 -5.65 6.98
N PHE A 107 3.15 -5.90 7.76
CA PHE A 107 2.08 -4.95 8.01
C PHE A 107 2.15 -4.51 9.46
N ALA A 108 2.14 -3.20 9.70
CA ALA A 108 2.13 -2.65 11.03
C ALA A 108 1.08 -1.58 11.21
N VAL A 109 0.54 -1.51 12.42
CA VAL A 109 -0.35 -0.44 12.88
C VAL A 109 0.23 0.12 14.19
N TRP A 110 0.38 1.43 14.24
CA TRP A 110 0.71 2.14 15.47
C TRP A 110 -0.56 2.31 16.27
N THR A 111 -0.51 1.89 17.53
CA THR A 111 -1.64 2.03 18.46
C THR A 111 -1.34 3.09 19.50
N ASP A 112 -2.40 3.70 20.07
CA ASP A 112 -2.29 4.75 21.11
C ASP A 112 -1.51 4.32 22.36
N VAL A 113 -1.25 3.01 22.52
CA VAL A 113 -0.49 2.44 23.64
C VAL A 113 1.03 2.47 23.41
N GLY A 114 1.50 3.19 22.38
CA GLY A 114 2.92 3.28 22.04
C GLY A 114 3.54 1.99 21.51
N SER A 115 2.72 0.95 21.30
CA SER A 115 3.13 -0.35 20.77
C SER A 115 2.79 -0.45 19.29
N ILE A 116 3.71 -1.03 18.52
CA ILE A 116 3.52 -1.33 17.10
C ILE A 116 3.07 -2.77 16.99
N GLY A 117 1.83 -2.99 16.58
CA GLY A 117 1.34 -4.31 16.24
C GLY A 117 1.90 -4.72 14.88
N LEU A 118 2.67 -5.81 14.82
CA LEU A 118 3.35 -6.29 13.61
C LEU A 118 2.79 -7.63 13.16
N ALA A 119 2.42 -7.73 11.89
CA ALA A 119 2.07 -8.97 11.21
C ALA A 119 3.04 -9.21 10.05
N TRP A 120 3.61 -10.41 9.99
CA TRP A 120 4.56 -10.79 8.96
C TRP A 120 3.89 -11.72 7.95
N GLY A 121 4.01 -11.40 6.66
CA GLY A 121 3.53 -12.28 5.60
C GLY A 121 4.41 -13.53 5.50
N GLU A 122 3.78 -14.70 5.51
CA GLU A 122 4.51 -15.99 5.44
C GLU A 122 5.03 -16.29 4.03
N LYS A 123 4.36 -15.75 3.01
CA LYS A 123 4.72 -15.96 1.62
C LYS A 123 5.78 -14.97 1.18
N LYS A 124 6.91 -15.48 0.69
CA LYS A 124 7.97 -14.68 0.09
C LYS A 124 7.53 -14.14 -1.27
N VAL A 125 7.95 -12.93 -1.59
CA VAL A 125 7.83 -12.39 -2.95
C VAL A 125 8.95 -12.92 -3.83
N THR A 126 8.57 -13.20 -5.08
CA THR A 126 9.54 -13.48 -6.13
C THR A 126 9.85 -12.17 -6.85
N PRO A 127 11.13 -11.82 -7.05
CA PRO A 127 11.51 -10.63 -7.82
C PRO A 127 10.82 -10.61 -9.19
N GLU A 128 10.45 -9.42 -9.65
CA GLU A 128 9.80 -9.16 -10.95
C GLU A 128 8.42 -9.86 -11.14
N VAL A 129 7.86 -10.47 -10.08
CA VAL A 129 6.54 -11.11 -10.11
C VAL A 129 5.50 -10.25 -9.38
N TRP A 130 4.39 -9.96 -10.07
CA TRP A 130 3.25 -9.29 -9.46
C TRP A 130 2.62 -10.17 -8.38
N THR A 131 2.55 -9.64 -7.15
CA THR A 131 1.96 -10.30 -5.99
C THR A 131 0.88 -9.39 -5.41
N HIS A 132 -0.28 -9.97 -5.11
CA HIS A 132 -1.34 -9.26 -4.39
C HIS A 132 -1.09 -9.42 -2.89
N ILE A 133 -0.91 -8.30 -2.19
CA ILE A 133 -0.66 -8.28 -0.76
C ILE A 133 -1.73 -7.44 -0.08
N VAL A 134 -2.23 -7.93 1.05
CA VAL A 134 -3.23 -7.25 1.87
C VAL A 134 -2.84 -7.41 3.33
N GLY A 135 -2.73 -6.30 4.05
CA GLY A 135 -2.70 -6.24 5.50
C GLY A 135 -4.08 -5.87 6.03
N THR A 136 -4.55 -6.56 7.06
CA THR A 136 -5.85 -6.30 7.70
C THR A 136 -5.66 -6.13 9.20
N TYR A 137 -6.28 -5.11 9.76
CA TYR A 137 -6.34 -4.84 11.20
C TYR A 137 -7.81 -4.77 11.62
N ASP A 138 -8.19 -5.61 12.58
CA ASP A 138 -9.57 -5.77 13.05
C ASP A 138 -9.91 -4.88 14.26
N GLY A 139 -8.96 -4.05 14.71
CA GLY A 139 -9.14 -3.13 15.83
C GLY A 139 -8.88 -3.73 17.20
N LYS A 140 -8.58 -5.02 17.28
CA LYS A 140 -8.14 -5.63 18.52
C LYS A 140 -6.65 -5.36 18.65
N LYS A 141 -6.25 -4.77 19.78
CA LYS A 141 -4.84 -4.52 20.09
C LYS A 141 -4.05 -5.83 19.94
N ILE A 142 -3.00 -5.79 19.12
CA ILE A 142 -1.99 -6.86 19.00
C ILE A 142 -1.10 -6.81 20.23
#